data_AF-A0A6G4WHT9-F1
#
_entry.id   AF-A0A6G4WHT9-F1
#
_cell.length_a   1.000
_cell.length_b   1.000
_cell.length_c   1.000
_cell.angle_alpha   90.00
_cell.angle_beta   90.00
_cell.angle_gamma   90.00
#
_symmetry.space_group_name_H-M   'P 1'
#
loop_
_entity.id
_entity.type
_entity.pdbx_description
1 polymer ?
#
loop_
_entity_poly.entity_id
_entity_poly.type
_entity_poly.pdbx_seq_one_letter_code
_entity_poly.pdbx_strand_id
1 'polypeptide(L)' 'MTAHRTVADVAAAALPLLGRSLHAAHAAILWLDRVIERRNQRLALAELTDEQLDDIGLTRRDVERECRPFWKR' A
#
# COMPACT_ATOMS: atom_id res chain seq x y z
N MET A 1 -49.54 -14.13 -11.06
CA MET A 1 -48.83 -15.24 -10.38
C MET A 1 -47.48 -14.73 -9.92
N THR A 2 -47.37 -14.51 -8.61
CA THR A 2 -46.34 -13.72 -7.93
C THR A 2 -44.99 -14.44 -7.90
N ALA A 3 -43.94 -13.69 -8.21
CA ALA A 3 -42.56 -14.13 -8.26
C ALA A 3 -42.05 -14.55 -6.88
N HIS A 4 -41.83 -15.86 -6.68
CA HIS A 4 -41.05 -16.38 -5.56
C HIS A 4 -39.55 -16.15 -5.87
N ARG A 5 -39.07 -14.92 -5.72
CA ARG A 5 -37.62 -14.66 -5.64
C ARG A 5 -37.15 -15.27 -4.33
N THR A 6 -36.37 -16.33 -4.42
CA THR A 6 -35.93 -17.06 -3.23
C THR A 6 -34.71 -16.37 -2.66
N VAL A 7 -34.52 -16.40 -1.34
CA VAL A 7 -33.32 -15.85 -0.65
C VAL A 7 -32.02 -16.36 -1.31
N ALA A 8 -32.05 -17.56 -1.88
CA ALA A 8 -30.97 -18.17 -2.66
C ALA A 8 -30.53 -17.34 -3.89
N ASP A 9 -31.44 -16.69 -4.61
CA ASP A 9 -31.11 -15.88 -5.79
C ASP A 9 -30.37 -14.60 -5.40
N VAL A 10 -30.79 -14.00 -4.27
CA VAL A 10 -30.13 -12.82 -3.70
C VAL A 10 -28.73 -13.17 -3.20
N ALA A 11 -28.58 -14.31 -2.51
CA ALA A 11 -27.28 -14.81 -2.06
C ALA A 11 -26.34 -15.15 -3.23
N ALA A 12 -26.87 -15.79 -4.29
CA ALA A 12 -26.11 -16.12 -5.49
C ALA A 12 -25.62 -14.85 -6.23
N ALA A 13 -26.43 -13.80 -6.28
CA ALA A 13 -26.04 -12.51 -6.84
C ALA A 13 -25.01 -11.76 -5.98
N ALA A 14 -25.01 -11.96 -4.66
CA ALA A 14 -24.13 -11.26 -3.72
C ALA A 14 -22.72 -11.89 -3.60
N LEU A 15 -22.58 -13.21 -3.75
CA LEU A 15 -21.30 -13.92 -3.70
C LEU A 15 -20.16 -13.29 -4.52
N PRO A 16 -20.34 -12.98 -5.82
CA PRO A 16 -19.27 -12.35 -6.61
C PRO A 16 -18.94 -10.93 -6.15
N LEU A 17 -19.90 -10.18 -5.60
CA LEU A 17 -19.67 -8.85 -5.03
C LEU A 17 -18.82 -8.93 -3.76
N LEU A 18 -19.06 -9.94 -2.91
CA LEU A 18 -18.24 -10.22 -1.73
C LEU A 18 -16.81 -10.62 -2.15
N GLY A 19 -16.67 -11.50 -3.14
CA GLY A 19 -15.37 -11.90 -3.67
C GLY A 19 -14.56 -10.71 -4.23
N ARG A 20 -15.21 -9.83 -4.99
CA ARG A 20 -14.57 -8.61 -5.51
C ARG A 20 -14.18 -7.64 -4.39
N SER A 21 -15.02 -7.52 -3.36
CA SER A 21 -14.75 -6.67 -2.20
C SER A 21 -13.55 -7.19 -1.39
N LEU A 22 -13.46 -8.49 -1.16
CA LEU A 22 -12.33 -9.12 -0.48
C LEU A 22 -11.04 -8.97 -1.29
N HIS A 23 -11.10 -9.16 -2.61
CA HIS A 23 -9.95 -8.95 -3.47
C HIS A 23 -9.46 -7.49 -3.44
N ALA A 24 -10.38 -6.53 -3.51
CA ALA A 24 -10.06 -5.11 -3.41
C ALA A 24 -9.47 -4.76 -2.03
N ALA A 25 -10.03 -5.30 -0.95
CA ALA A 25 -9.50 -5.11 0.40
C ALA A 25 -8.08 -5.68 0.55
N HIS A 26 -7.83 -6.89 0.04
CA HIS A 26 -6.51 -7.50 0.03
C HIS A 26 -5.50 -6.67 -0.79
N ALA A 27 -5.90 -6.20 -1.97
CA ALA A 27 -5.06 -5.33 -2.79
C ALA A 27 -4.75 -4.00 -2.07
N ALA A 28 -5.72 -3.43 -1.36
CA ALA A 28 -5.53 -2.21 -0.56
C ALA A 28 -4.56 -2.44 0.60
N ILE A 29 -4.65 -3.58 1.29
CA ILE A 29 -3.72 -3.97 2.36
C ILE A 29 -2.29 -4.09 1.80
N LEU A 30 -2.09 -4.80 0.69
CA LEU A 30 -0.78 -4.94 0.06
C LEU A 30 -0.20 -3.62 -0.47
N TRP A 31 -1.07 -2.70 -0.87
CA TRP A 31 -0.65 -1.35 -1.26
C TRP A 31 -0.22 -0.54 -0.03
N LEU A 32 -1.01 -0.58 1.04
CA LEU A 32 -0.71 0.12 2.29
C LEU A 32 0.59 -0.38 2.92
N ASP A 33 0.82 -1.68 2.93
CA ASP A 33 2.06 -2.31 3.40
C ASP A 33 3.28 -1.74 2.66
N ARG A 34 3.23 -1.70 1.32
CA ARG A 34 4.29 -1.08 0.49
C ARG A 34 4.50 0.40 0.79
N VAL A 35 3.43 1.14 1.06
CA VAL A 35 3.52 2.57 1.41
C VAL A 35 4.17 2.77 2.78
N ILE A 36 3.82 1.94 3.76
CA ILE A 36 4.39 1.98 5.11
C ILE A 36 5.87 1.59 5.07
N GLU A 37 6.22 0.51 4.35
CA GLU A 37 7.61 0.06 4.19
C GLU A 37 8.49 1.18 3.59
N ARG A 38 8.03 1.81 2.50
CA ARG A 38 8.70 2.97 1.89
C ARG A 38 8.82 4.16 2.85
N ARG A 39 7.84 4.39 3.72
CA ARG A 39 7.90 5.46 4.72
C ARG A 39 8.95 5.13 5.78
N ASN A 40 8.96 3.90 6.28
CA ASN A 40 9.91 3.46 7.31
C ASN A 40 11.34 3.49 6.78
N GLN A 41 11.59 3.03 5.55
CA GLN A 41 12.90 3.14 4.89
C GLN A 41 13.39 4.58 4.83
N ARG A 42 12.53 5.52 4.43
CA ARG A 42 12.87 6.95 4.38
C ARG A 42 13.16 7.56 5.75
N LEU A 43 12.41 7.14 6.78
CA LEU A 43 12.67 7.57 8.16
C LEU A 43 14.00 7.02 8.67
N ALA A 44 14.28 5.73 8.43
CA ALA A 44 15.55 5.11 8.82
C ALA A 44 16.74 5.83 8.15
N LEU A 45 16.67 6.10 6.85
CA LEU A 45 17.73 6.84 6.14
C LEU A 45 17.87 8.28 6.64
N ALA A 46 16.76 8.93 7.03
CA ALA A 46 16.79 10.28 7.57
C ALA A 46 17.41 10.35 8.99
N GLU A 47 17.34 9.26 9.75
CA GLU A 47 17.88 9.16 11.11
C GLU A 47 19.40 8.90 11.13
N LEU A 48 19.96 8.30 10.07
CA LEU A 48 21.40 8.04 9.97
C LEU A 48 22.21 9.34 9.93
N THR A 49 23.38 9.35 10.57
CA THR A 49 24.35 10.45 10.50
C THR A 49 25.10 10.46 9.17
N ASP A 50 25.76 11.57 8.83
CA ASP A 50 26.52 11.67 7.57
C ASP A 50 27.65 10.63 7.47
N GLU A 51 28.32 10.33 8.59
CA GLU A 51 29.37 9.30 8.67
C GLU A 51 28.79 7.89 8.43
N GLN A 52 27.64 7.57 9.03
CA GLN A 52 26.97 6.29 8.82
C GLN A 52 26.42 6.12 7.40
N LEU A 53 26.01 7.23 6.76
CA LEU A 53 25.64 7.22 5.36
C LEU A 53 26.86 6.95 4.46
N ASP A 54 28.01 7.54 4.79
CA ASP A 54 29.26 7.31 4.05
C ASP A 54 29.73 5.85 4.16
N ASP A 55 29.55 5.21 5.33
CA ASP A 55 29.85 3.79 5.54
C ASP A 55 29.05 2.86 4.62
N ILE A 56 27.84 3.26 4.21
CA ILE A 56 26.99 2.53 3.25
C ILE A 56 27.08 3.10 1.82
N GLY A 57 28.00 4.04 1.58
CA GLY A 57 28.27 4.64 0.28
C GLY A 57 27.17 5.59 -0.22
N LEU A 58 26.39 6.16 0.69
CA LEU A 58 25.35 7.15 0.37
C LEU A 58 25.76 8.54 0.84
N THR A 59 25.41 9.56 0.07
CA THR A 59 25.51 10.95 0.54
C THR A 59 24.18 11.44 1.11
N ARG A 60 24.21 12.46 1.97
CA ARG A 60 22.98 13.13 2.45
C ARG A 60 22.07 13.57 1.31
N ARG A 61 22.67 14.07 0.22
CA ARG A 61 21.95 14.50 -0.99
C ARG A 61 21.30 13.33 -1.73
N ASP A 62 21.91 12.15 -1.74
CA ASP A 62 21.30 10.94 -2.31
C ASP A 62 20.06 10.52 -1.52
N VAL A 63 20.17 10.51 -0.19
CA VAL A 63 19.05 10.24 0.70
C VAL A 63 17.94 11.26 0.51
N GLU A 64 18.25 12.56 0.45
CA GLU A 64 17.25 13.60 0.19
C GLU A 64 16.54 13.41 -1.16
N ARG A 65 17.29 13.02 -2.21
CA ARG A 65 16.74 12.73 -3.53
C ARG A 65 15.79 11.54 -3.49
N GLU A 66 16.15 10.49 -2.78
CA GLU A 66 15.37 9.26 -2.68
C GLU A 66 14.16 9.39 -1.75
N CYS A 67 14.29 10.18 -0.68
CA CYS A 67 13.21 10.49 0.25
C CYS A 67 12.17 11.45 -0.34
N ARG A 68 12.53 12.21 -1.38
CA ARG A 68 11.66 13.21 -2.00
C ARG A 68 10.37 12.56 -2.53
N PRO A 69 9.20 13.09 -2.14
CA PRO A 69 7.95 12.59 -2.69
C PRO A 69 7.86 12.82 -4.20
N PHE A 70 7.37 11.82 -4.95
CA PHE A 70 7.26 11.90 -6.41
C PHE A 70 6.39 13.07 -6.91
N TRP A 71 5.50 13.61 -6.07
CA TRP A 71 4.62 14.73 -6.39
C TRP A 71 5.23 16.12 -6.11
N LYS A 72 6.35 16.19 -5.39
CA LYS A 72 7.11 17.45 -5.27
C LYS A 72 8.13 17.47 -6.40
N ARG A 73 7.82 18.20 -7.47
CA ARG A 73 8.70 18.39 -8.63
C ARG A 73 9.70 19.49 -8.40
#